data_AF-A0A919R9Y9-F1
#
_entry.id   AF-A0A919R9Y9-F1
#
_cell.length_a   1.000
_cell.length_b   1.000
_cell.length_c   1.000
_cell.angle_alpha   90.00
_cell.angle_beta   90.00
_cell.angle_gamma   90.00
#
_symmetry.space_group_name_H-M   'P 1'
#
loop_
_entity.id
_entity.type
_entity.pdbx_description
1 polymer ?
#
loop_
_entity_poly.entity_id
_entity_poly.type
_entity_poly.pdbx_seq_one_letter_code
_entity_poly.pdbx_strand_id
1 'polypeptide(L)'
;MIIRLRSRMTFGAVAFAVVTAAGGAPPAAAGPLPPPPPVGQTRFVQVNLFSDLPGRAQVLDRDLVNPWGLAMGPRLWVANAGSASATVYGVGVTGQGVKEPVRVGVYGGPTGQVYNPGRGFVVSGTGGYGPARYLFATLRGTIAGWNPTATPGQATTAVVVPGAAFTGLALAGDRLYAADFAGRRVRVFDRFFRELPGGLRTPSRPRGYAPFNVAVAGRSLYVTYAARRPGGADALTGRGRGHVDQFTLDGRHVRRFATGGVLNAPWAVTMAPPGFGTYAGTILVGNFGDGRISAFDPRTGRYRGTLRHLTGRPIAIEGLWGLQDDGAGALWFAAGIEDERHGLVGLIRPAHGPVRPVPVTPGPGAPGGPGTPPGGPGTPGPGGPGMPGEPGEPGEPGMPGGSRTPVRPGTPGADLKAPPAGGPAAPGPIRSTPMTPPAHR
;
A
#
# COMPACT_ATOMS: atom_id res chain seq x y z
N MET A 1 -7.01 7.76 37.15
CA MET A 1 -8.13 7.18 37.94
C MET A 1 -8.17 5.68 37.66
N ILE A 2 -8.08 4.85 38.69
CA ILE A 2 -7.88 3.39 38.57
C ILE A 2 -9.22 2.67 38.76
N ILE A 3 -9.63 1.79 37.84
CA ILE A 3 -10.58 0.71 38.14
C ILE A 3 -10.10 -0.58 37.46
N ARG A 4 -9.73 -1.57 38.28
CA ARG A 4 -9.58 -2.98 37.87
C ARG A 4 -10.93 -3.66 38.03
N LEU A 5 -11.31 -4.56 37.12
CA LEU A 5 -12.41 -5.49 37.36
C LEU A 5 -11.89 -6.93 37.40
N ARG A 6 -12.05 -7.57 38.56
CA ARG A 6 -11.76 -8.99 38.78
C ARG A 6 -12.99 -9.80 38.36
N SER A 7 -12.78 -10.95 37.73
CA SER A 7 -13.79 -12.01 37.69
C SER A 7 -13.22 -13.26 38.37
N ARG A 8 -14.00 -13.83 39.28
CA ARG A 8 -13.77 -15.15 39.91
C ARG A 8 -14.91 -16.05 39.44
N MET A 9 -14.60 -17.26 38.98
CA MET A 9 -15.52 -18.40 39.08
C MET A 9 -14.73 -19.71 39.04
N THR A 10 -15.35 -20.77 39.52
CA THR A 10 -14.71 -21.75 40.39
C THR A 10 -14.46 -23.10 39.71
N PHE A 11 -13.52 -23.87 40.25
CA PHE A 11 -13.31 -25.28 39.88
C PHE A 11 -14.54 -26.13 40.24
N GLY A 12 -14.84 -27.10 39.37
CA GLY A 12 -15.71 -28.24 39.66
C GLY A 12 -15.10 -29.48 39.02
N ALA A 13 -14.53 -30.37 39.84
CA ALA A 13 -13.99 -31.64 39.40
C ALA A 13 -14.92 -32.77 39.88
N VAL A 14 -15.28 -33.67 38.97
CA VAL A 14 -15.88 -34.96 39.32
C VAL A 14 -15.17 -36.02 38.48
N ALA A 15 -14.51 -36.95 39.16
CA ALA A 15 -13.94 -38.14 38.56
C ALA A 15 -14.92 -39.30 38.73
N PHE A 16 -15.08 -40.11 37.70
CA PHE A 16 -15.64 -41.47 37.82
C PHE A 16 -14.75 -42.41 37.03
N ALA A 17 -14.18 -43.39 37.72
CA ALA A 17 -13.49 -44.52 37.11
C ALA A 17 -14.48 -45.69 37.03
N VAL A 18 -14.51 -46.37 35.89
CA VAL A 18 -15.18 -47.68 35.73
C VAL A 18 -14.21 -48.61 35.00
N VAL A 19 -14.13 -49.84 35.50
CA VAL A 19 -13.15 -50.86 35.09
C VAL A 19 -13.58 -51.58 33.81
N THR A 20 -12.58 -52.10 33.11
CA THR A 20 -12.62 -52.82 31.83
C THR A 20 -13.49 -54.08 31.82
N ALA A 21 -14.15 -54.33 30.69
CA ALA A 21 -14.53 -55.66 30.24
C ALA A 21 -13.87 -55.94 28.88
N ALA A 22 -13.21 -57.08 28.72
CA ALA A 22 -12.55 -57.46 27.48
C ALA A 22 -13.54 -58.14 26.51
N GLY A 23 -13.55 -57.70 25.25
CA GLY A 23 -14.35 -58.28 24.17
C GLY A 23 -13.53 -58.33 22.88
N GLY A 24 -13.64 -59.43 22.12
CA GLY A 24 -12.75 -59.74 21.00
C GLY A 24 -12.80 -58.75 19.83
N ALA A 25 -11.65 -58.59 19.16
CA ALA A 25 -11.52 -57.69 18.01
C ALA A 25 -12.09 -58.31 16.72
N PRO A 26 -13.04 -57.66 16.02
CA PRO A 26 -13.37 -58.00 14.64
C PRO A 26 -12.26 -57.52 13.68
N PRO A 27 -12.18 -58.05 12.45
CA PRO A 27 -11.18 -57.64 11.47
C PRO A 27 -11.29 -56.16 11.13
N ALA A 28 -10.15 -55.47 11.06
CA ALA A 28 -10.08 -54.04 10.84
C ALA A 28 -10.51 -53.65 9.42
N ALA A 29 -11.76 -53.23 9.26
CA ALA A 29 -12.17 -52.43 8.10
C ALA A 29 -11.32 -51.13 8.10
N ALA A 30 -10.77 -50.77 6.94
CA ALA A 30 -10.00 -49.55 6.78
C ALA A 30 -10.89 -48.33 7.11
N GLY A 31 -10.67 -47.74 8.28
CA GLY A 31 -11.41 -46.57 8.72
C GLY A 31 -11.18 -45.38 7.78
N PRO A 32 -12.09 -44.38 7.77
CA PRO A 32 -11.86 -43.13 7.06
C PRO A 32 -10.49 -42.56 7.45
N LEU A 33 -9.69 -42.15 6.46
CA LEU A 33 -8.39 -41.53 6.71
C LEU A 33 -8.54 -40.43 7.78
N PRO A 34 -7.64 -40.37 8.78
CA PRO A 34 -7.69 -39.29 9.76
C PRO A 34 -7.66 -37.95 9.00
N PRO A 35 -8.47 -36.96 9.42
CA PRO A 35 -8.47 -35.67 8.74
C PRO A 35 -7.04 -35.11 8.72
N PRO A 36 -6.61 -34.50 7.60
CA PRO A 36 -5.26 -33.96 7.51
C PRO A 36 -5.01 -33.03 8.71
N PRO A 37 -3.82 -33.07 9.33
CA PRO A 37 -3.53 -32.29 10.52
C PRO A 37 -3.86 -30.81 10.24
N PRO A 38 -4.46 -30.09 11.20
CA PRO A 38 -4.97 -28.75 10.96
C PRO A 38 -3.85 -27.86 10.45
N VAL A 39 -3.95 -27.48 9.17
CA VAL A 39 -2.90 -26.72 8.47
C VAL A 39 -2.65 -25.44 9.27
N GLY A 40 -1.46 -25.36 9.88
CA GLY A 40 -1.13 -24.28 10.79
C GLY A 40 -1.32 -22.93 10.11
N GLN A 41 -2.04 -22.01 10.77
CA GLN A 41 -2.25 -20.65 10.26
C GLN A 41 -0.93 -20.07 9.78
N THR A 42 -0.89 -19.60 8.53
CA THR A 42 0.34 -19.05 7.94
C THR A 42 0.92 -17.96 8.82
N ARG A 43 2.23 -18.07 9.05
CA ARG A 43 3.03 -17.11 9.80
C ARG A 43 3.68 -16.16 8.82
N PHE A 44 3.87 -14.92 9.23
CA PHE A 44 4.38 -13.84 8.40
C PHE A 44 5.61 -13.19 9.05
N VAL A 45 6.47 -12.62 8.22
CA VAL A 45 7.55 -11.72 8.62
C VAL A 45 7.20 -10.33 8.13
N GLN A 46 7.33 -9.34 9.02
CA GLN A 46 7.32 -7.93 8.65
C GLN A 46 8.77 -7.47 8.47
N VAL A 47 9.05 -6.76 7.37
CA VAL A 47 10.36 -6.18 7.07
C VAL A 47 10.18 -4.68 6.88
N ASN A 48 10.80 -3.87 7.75
CA ASN A 48 10.77 -2.42 7.67
C ASN A 48 11.84 -1.96 6.65
N LEU A 49 11.41 -1.38 5.53
CA LEU A 49 12.31 -1.02 4.42
C LEU A 49 12.67 0.46 4.43
N PHE A 50 11.71 1.35 4.65
CA PHE A 50 11.91 2.80 4.63
C PHE A 50 11.27 3.48 5.85
N SER A 51 11.94 4.48 6.41
CA SER A 51 11.41 5.35 7.47
C SER A 51 12.16 6.69 7.46
N ASP A 52 11.53 7.76 7.93
CA ASP A 52 12.18 9.05 8.19
C ASP A 52 12.98 9.07 9.51
N LEU A 53 12.82 8.05 10.35
CA LEU A 53 13.54 7.87 11.61
C LEU A 53 14.82 7.02 11.45
N PRO A 54 16.01 7.51 11.87
CA PRO A 54 17.24 6.73 11.88
C PRO A 54 17.11 5.42 12.67
N GLY A 55 17.60 4.31 12.09
CA GLY A 55 17.57 2.98 12.71
C GLY A 55 16.19 2.30 12.77
N ARG A 56 15.12 2.93 12.25
CA ARG A 56 13.76 2.38 12.30
C ARG A 56 13.43 1.42 11.13
N ALA A 57 14.17 1.54 10.04
CA ALA A 57 14.07 0.74 8.83
C ALA A 57 15.45 0.63 8.13
N GLN A 58 15.55 -0.18 7.06
CA GLN A 58 16.80 -0.37 6.31
C GLN A 58 17.34 0.92 5.65
N VAL A 59 16.44 1.74 5.11
CA VAL A 59 16.76 2.97 4.37
C VAL A 59 16.12 4.17 5.04
N LEU A 60 16.93 5.19 5.32
CA LEU A 60 16.46 6.48 5.83
C LEU A 60 15.91 7.34 4.69
N ASP A 61 14.68 7.83 4.84
CA ASP A 61 14.06 8.76 3.89
C ASP A 61 13.28 9.87 4.61
N ARG A 62 13.86 11.08 4.63
CA ARG A 62 13.25 12.27 5.25
C ARG A 62 11.97 12.78 4.57
N ASP A 63 11.67 12.31 3.35
CA ASP A 63 10.39 12.63 2.71
C ASP A 63 9.24 11.76 3.24
N LEU A 64 9.54 10.64 3.89
CA LEU A 64 8.56 9.62 4.28
C LEU A 64 7.86 9.97 5.60
N VAL A 65 7.14 11.10 5.61
CA VAL A 65 6.39 11.61 6.78
C VAL A 65 4.90 11.34 6.59
N ASN A 66 4.29 10.60 7.52
CA ASN A 66 2.90 10.11 7.47
C ASN A 66 2.50 9.54 6.08
N PRO A 67 3.08 8.40 5.65
CA PRO A 67 2.68 7.76 4.39
C PRO A 67 1.30 7.11 4.50
N TRP A 68 0.40 7.49 3.60
CA TRP A 68 -0.99 6.99 3.55
C TRP A 68 -1.17 5.98 2.42
N GLY A 69 -1.37 6.48 1.20
CA GLY A 69 -1.74 5.70 0.04
C GLY A 69 -0.55 5.05 -0.63
N LEU A 70 -0.79 3.82 -1.09
CA LEU A 70 0.12 3.05 -1.92
C LEU A 70 -0.52 2.87 -3.30
N ALA A 71 0.28 2.88 -4.36
CA ALA A 71 -0.16 2.46 -5.68
C ALA A 71 0.96 1.70 -6.37
N MET A 72 0.69 0.46 -6.76
CA MET A 72 1.60 -0.31 -7.61
C MET A 72 1.32 0.00 -9.08
N GLY A 73 2.31 0.56 -9.76
CA GLY A 73 2.38 0.62 -11.22
C GLY A 73 3.61 -0.19 -11.68
N PRO A 74 4.44 0.36 -12.60
CA PRO A 74 5.76 -0.22 -12.89
C PRO A 74 6.72 -0.24 -11.68
N ARG A 75 6.46 0.59 -10.66
CA ARG A 75 7.15 0.69 -9.37
C ARG A 75 6.12 1.03 -8.29
N LEU A 76 6.49 0.88 -7.00
CA LEU A 76 5.64 1.33 -5.91
C LEU A 76 5.73 2.85 -5.76
N TRP A 77 4.59 3.52 -5.77
CA TRP A 77 4.47 4.92 -5.34
C TRP A 77 3.85 4.99 -3.95
N VAL A 78 4.28 5.96 -3.15
CA VAL A 78 3.78 6.23 -1.79
C VAL A 78 3.39 7.70 -1.68
N ALA A 79 2.21 7.97 -1.12
CA ALA A 79 1.72 9.30 -0.80
C ALA A 79 2.13 9.69 0.63
N ASN A 80 3.03 10.66 0.77
CA ASN A 80 3.55 11.16 2.04
C ASN A 80 2.74 12.40 2.48
N ALA A 81 1.72 12.19 3.32
CA ALA A 81 0.79 13.24 3.70
C ALA A 81 1.49 14.38 4.43
N GLY A 82 2.43 14.06 5.34
CA GLY A 82 3.11 15.03 6.19
C GLY A 82 4.15 15.89 5.48
N SER A 83 4.83 15.35 4.45
CA SER A 83 5.83 16.09 3.65
C SER A 83 5.27 16.71 2.37
N ALA A 84 3.95 16.62 2.15
CA ALA A 84 3.25 17.08 0.95
C ALA A 84 3.90 16.57 -0.35
N SER A 85 4.29 15.29 -0.37
CA SER A 85 5.01 14.70 -1.51
C SER A 85 4.55 13.27 -1.82
N ALA A 86 4.96 12.77 -2.97
CA ALA A 86 4.94 11.35 -3.29
C ALA A 86 6.34 10.91 -3.73
N THR A 87 6.75 9.73 -3.27
CA THR A 87 8.07 9.13 -3.52
C THR A 87 7.93 7.71 -4.07
N VAL A 88 9.00 7.22 -4.69
CA VAL A 88 8.99 5.97 -5.46
C VAL A 88 10.00 4.98 -4.90
N TYR A 89 9.58 3.72 -4.77
CA TYR A 89 10.37 2.66 -4.14
C TYR A 89 10.29 1.33 -4.88
N GLY A 90 11.22 0.44 -4.53
CA GLY A 90 11.20 -0.97 -4.87
C GLY A 90 12.00 -1.79 -3.88
N VAL A 91 12.23 -3.06 -4.24
CA VAL A 91 13.13 -3.96 -3.53
C VAL A 91 14.16 -4.49 -4.52
N GLY A 92 15.43 -4.49 -4.13
CA GLY A 92 16.52 -5.04 -4.93
C GLY A 92 16.59 -6.56 -4.85
N VAL A 93 17.47 -7.15 -5.66
CA VAL A 93 17.58 -8.61 -5.81
C VAL A 93 17.93 -9.37 -4.52
N THR A 94 18.56 -8.71 -3.53
CA THR A 94 18.87 -9.32 -2.22
C THR A 94 17.82 -9.04 -1.14
N GLY A 95 16.68 -8.45 -1.50
CA GLY A 95 15.59 -8.16 -0.58
C GLY A 95 15.72 -6.83 0.18
N GLN A 96 16.66 -5.97 -0.22
CA GLN A 96 16.91 -4.66 0.37
C GLN A 96 15.99 -3.57 -0.21
N GLY A 97 15.61 -2.59 0.60
CA GLY A 97 14.86 -1.43 0.13
C GLY A 97 15.66 -0.59 -0.88
N VAL A 98 15.02 -0.18 -1.98
CA VAL A 98 15.57 0.76 -2.98
C VAL A 98 14.66 1.99 -3.05
N LYS A 99 15.18 3.18 -2.73
CA LYS A 99 14.53 4.47 -3.02
C LYS A 99 14.95 4.93 -4.42
N GLU A 100 13.97 5.27 -5.26
CA GLU A 100 14.22 5.90 -6.55
C GLU A 100 14.40 7.42 -6.39
N PRO A 101 15.15 8.10 -7.27
CA PRO A 101 15.38 9.55 -7.19
C PRO A 101 14.12 10.39 -7.50
N VAL A 102 13.02 9.76 -7.91
CA VAL A 102 11.77 10.44 -8.26
C VAL A 102 11.02 10.88 -7.01
N ARG A 103 10.80 12.20 -6.92
CA ARG A 103 9.98 12.87 -5.91
C ARG A 103 9.00 13.80 -6.62
N VAL A 104 7.74 13.80 -6.20
CA VAL A 104 6.69 14.68 -6.73
C VAL A 104 6.06 15.46 -5.60
N GLY A 105 6.04 16.79 -5.66
CA GLY A 105 5.25 17.61 -4.74
C GLY A 105 3.76 17.46 -5.01
N VAL A 106 2.94 17.37 -3.96
CA VAL A 106 1.48 17.33 -4.05
C VAL A 106 0.88 18.30 -3.04
N TYR A 107 0.38 19.43 -3.56
CA TYR A 107 -0.09 20.53 -2.71
C TYR A 107 -1.26 20.10 -1.83
N GLY A 108 -1.12 20.34 -0.51
CA GLY A 108 -2.16 20.05 0.48
C GLY A 108 -2.05 18.70 1.20
N GLY A 109 -1.02 17.89 0.90
CA GLY A 109 -0.79 16.60 1.55
C GLY A 109 -1.57 15.47 0.86
N PRO A 110 -0.91 14.56 0.12
CA PRO A 110 -1.58 13.45 -0.53
C PRO A 110 -1.99 12.36 0.48
N THR A 111 -3.14 11.74 0.26
CA THR A 111 -3.73 10.70 1.11
C THR A 111 -3.84 9.39 0.32
N GLY A 112 -5.04 9.01 -0.13
CA GLY A 112 -5.24 7.95 -1.11
C GLY A 112 -4.69 8.35 -2.48
N GLN A 113 -4.18 7.36 -3.21
CA GLN A 113 -3.64 7.54 -4.55
C GLN A 113 -3.91 6.31 -5.41
N VAL A 114 -3.85 6.48 -6.74
CA VAL A 114 -4.02 5.39 -7.71
C VAL A 114 -3.07 5.55 -8.90
N TYR A 115 -2.60 4.42 -9.42
CA TYR A 115 -1.94 4.35 -10.72
C TYR A 115 -2.99 4.39 -11.83
N ASN A 116 -2.77 5.19 -12.87
CA ASN A 116 -3.62 5.30 -14.05
C ASN A 116 -2.89 4.73 -15.28
N PRO A 117 -3.17 3.48 -15.69
CA PRO A 117 -2.62 2.92 -16.93
C PRO A 117 -3.29 3.50 -18.19
N GLY A 118 -4.50 4.06 -18.06
CA GLY A 118 -5.34 4.48 -19.18
C GLY A 118 -4.92 5.81 -19.84
N ARG A 119 -5.77 6.30 -20.75
CA ARG A 119 -5.62 7.57 -21.47
C ARG A 119 -6.58 8.68 -20.99
N GLY A 120 -7.36 8.39 -19.94
CA GLY A 120 -8.20 9.38 -19.25
C GLY A 120 -7.40 10.22 -18.25
N PHE A 121 -8.09 11.16 -17.60
CA PHE A 121 -7.58 12.01 -16.52
C PHE A 121 -6.37 12.86 -16.97
N VAL A 122 -6.56 13.58 -18.08
CA VAL A 122 -5.54 14.48 -18.66
C VAL A 122 -5.37 15.70 -17.78
N VAL A 123 -4.12 15.95 -17.37
CA VAL A 123 -3.70 17.15 -16.66
C VAL A 123 -2.80 18.01 -17.55
N SER A 124 -2.89 19.32 -17.36
CA SER A 124 -2.09 20.32 -18.07
C SER A 124 -1.30 21.15 -17.07
N GLY A 125 -0.07 21.52 -17.42
CA GLY A 125 0.81 22.30 -16.55
C GLY A 125 1.92 22.98 -17.35
N THR A 126 2.98 23.41 -16.68
CA THR A 126 4.02 24.26 -17.27
C THR A 126 4.83 23.61 -18.39
N GLY A 127 4.91 22.27 -18.43
CA GLY A 127 5.60 21.52 -19.49
C GLY A 127 4.72 21.06 -20.65
N GLY A 128 3.39 21.27 -20.58
CA GLY A 128 2.43 20.77 -21.55
C GLY A 128 1.28 20.00 -20.90
N TYR A 129 0.81 18.94 -21.55
CA TYR A 129 -0.32 18.14 -21.06
C TYR A 129 -0.10 16.64 -21.25
N GLY A 130 -0.80 15.82 -20.47
CA GLY A 130 -0.80 14.38 -20.63
C GLY A 130 -1.74 13.66 -19.65
N PRO A 131 -2.15 12.41 -19.94
CA PRO A 131 -2.95 11.63 -19.01
C PRO A 131 -2.13 11.37 -17.75
N ALA A 132 -2.65 11.79 -16.59
CA ALA A 132 -1.99 11.59 -15.30
C ALA A 132 -1.56 10.11 -15.18
N ARG A 133 -0.32 9.84 -14.75
CA ARG A 133 0.16 8.48 -14.45
C ARG A 133 -0.19 8.09 -13.03
N TYR A 134 -0.21 9.05 -12.12
CA TYR A 134 -0.69 8.90 -10.74
C TYR A 134 -1.69 10.00 -10.42
N LEU A 135 -2.73 9.64 -9.68
CA LEU A 135 -3.77 10.53 -9.17
C LEU A 135 -3.76 10.49 -7.65
N PHE A 136 -3.90 11.64 -7.01
CA PHE A 136 -3.78 11.83 -5.56
C PHE A 136 -4.99 12.57 -5.00
N ALA A 137 -5.52 12.11 -3.88
CA ALA A 137 -6.53 12.81 -3.08
C ALA A 137 -5.86 13.61 -1.95
N THR A 138 -6.50 14.68 -1.47
CA THR A 138 -6.08 15.40 -0.26
C THR A 138 -7.23 15.63 0.71
N LEU A 139 -6.89 15.80 2.00
CA LEU A 139 -7.84 16.22 3.04
C LEU A 139 -8.42 17.63 2.80
N ARG A 140 -7.86 18.39 1.85
CA ARG A 140 -8.37 19.71 1.42
C ARG A 140 -9.44 19.61 0.31
N GLY A 141 -9.88 18.41 -0.03
CA GLY A 141 -10.92 18.20 -1.04
C GLY A 141 -10.41 18.39 -2.46
N THR A 142 -9.10 18.19 -2.70
CA THR A 142 -8.52 18.27 -4.04
C THR A 142 -8.21 16.89 -4.61
N ILE A 143 -8.36 16.76 -5.93
CA ILE A 143 -7.79 15.65 -6.71
C ILE A 143 -6.71 16.26 -7.60
N ALA A 144 -5.48 15.78 -7.46
CA ALA A 144 -4.36 16.18 -8.28
C ALA A 144 -3.89 15.00 -9.16
N GLY A 145 -3.34 15.30 -10.33
CA GLY A 145 -2.74 14.32 -11.22
C GLY A 145 -1.30 14.70 -11.55
N TRP A 146 -0.42 13.70 -11.60
CA TRP A 146 0.96 13.89 -12.05
C TRP A 146 1.22 13.18 -13.36
N ASN A 147 1.85 13.90 -14.30
CA ASN A 147 2.45 13.36 -15.51
C ASN A 147 3.78 14.11 -15.71
N PRO A 148 4.90 13.40 -16.00
CA PRO A 148 6.22 14.04 -16.11
C PRO A 148 6.30 15.07 -17.24
N THR A 149 5.52 14.91 -18.32
CA THR A 149 5.43 15.86 -19.42
C THR A 149 4.60 17.09 -19.05
N ALA A 150 3.54 16.93 -18.24
CA ALA A 150 2.68 18.06 -17.86
C ALA A 150 3.38 18.98 -16.85
N THR A 151 3.99 18.43 -15.80
CA THR A 151 4.83 19.18 -14.86
C THR A 151 5.84 18.23 -14.18
N PRO A 152 7.15 18.34 -14.52
CA PRO A 152 8.19 17.61 -13.81
C PRO A 152 8.17 17.91 -12.31
N GLY A 153 8.25 16.88 -11.46
CA GLY A 153 8.41 17.02 -10.01
C GLY A 153 7.22 17.61 -9.22
N GLN A 154 6.09 17.96 -9.83
CA GLN A 154 4.94 18.55 -9.14
C GLN A 154 3.61 18.09 -9.76
N ALA A 155 2.67 17.64 -8.93
CA ALA A 155 1.32 17.26 -9.37
C ALA A 155 0.43 18.49 -9.61
N THR A 156 -0.36 18.45 -10.69
CA THR A 156 -1.33 19.48 -11.07
C THR A 156 -2.67 19.21 -10.38
N THR A 157 -3.27 20.22 -9.73
CA THR A 157 -4.65 20.17 -9.25
C THR A 157 -5.63 20.09 -10.42
N ALA A 158 -6.47 19.04 -10.46
CA ALA A 158 -7.47 18.83 -11.51
C ALA A 158 -8.91 19.09 -11.01
N VAL A 159 -9.19 18.80 -9.73
CA VAL A 159 -10.49 19.06 -9.10
C VAL A 159 -10.26 19.72 -7.75
N VAL A 160 -11.09 20.71 -7.42
CA VAL A 160 -11.24 21.27 -6.07
C VAL A 160 -12.70 21.18 -5.66
N VAL A 161 -12.95 20.64 -4.47
CA VAL A 161 -14.29 20.52 -3.89
C VAL A 161 -14.29 21.15 -2.50
N PRO A 162 -14.81 22.38 -2.34
CA PRO A 162 -14.86 23.06 -1.04
C PRO A 162 -15.55 22.21 0.04
N GLY A 163 -14.90 22.10 1.20
CA GLY A 163 -15.41 21.35 2.35
C GLY A 163 -15.41 19.82 2.23
N ALA A 164 -14.93 19.25 1.11
CA ALA A 164 -14.65 17.82 1.03
C ALA A 164 -13.33 17.49 1.75
N ALA A 165 -13.22 16.26 2.24
CA ALA A 165 -11.97 15.71 2.74
C ALA A 165 -11.78 14.35 2.07
N PHE A 166 -10.96 14.31 1.01
CA PHE A 166 -10.72 13.06 0.30
C PHE A 166 -9.63 12.28 1.03
N THR A 167 -10.00 11.10 1.51
CA THR A 167 -9.11 10.20 2.28
C THR A 167 -8.65 8.99 1.48
N GLY A 168 -9.25 8.72 0.33
CA GLY A 168 -9.08 7.48 -0.43
C GLY A 168 -9.48 7.62 -1.90
N LEU A 169 -8.76 6.94 -2.80
CA LEU A 169 -9.05 6.89 -4.24
C LEU A 169 -9.07 5.45 -4.76
N ALA A 170 -9.98 5.17 -5.71
CA ALA A 170 -9.96 3.96 -6.52
C ALA A 170 -10.24 4.30 -7.99
N LEU A 171 -9.53 3.65 -8.91
CA LEU A 171 -9.74 3.77 -10.35
C LEU A 171 -10.31 2.46 -10.88
N ALA A 172 -11.43 2.50 -11.61
CA ALA A 172 -11.98 1.34 -12.30
C ALA A 172 -12.47 1.74 -13.70
N GLY A 173 -11.72 1.36 -14.73
CA GLY A 173 -11.92 1.85 -16.09
C GLY A 173 -11.79 3.38 -16.14
N ASP A 174 -12.75 4.03 -16.81
CA ASP A 174 -12.84 5.50 -16.92
C ASP A 174 -13.52 6.19 -15.72
N ARG A 175 -13.64 5.51 -14.57
CA ARG A 175 -14.27 6.06 -13.35
C ARG A 175 -13.28 6.16 -12.19
N LEU A 176 -13.12 7.37 -11.66
CA LEU A 176 -12.36 7.64 -10.44
C LEU A 176 -13.33 7.82 -9.26
N TYR A 177 -13.20 6.96 -8.26
CA TYR A 177 -13.98 6.99 -7.02
C TYR A 177 -13.16 7.69 -5.93
N ALA A 178 -13.75 8.66 -5.23
CA ALA A 178 -13.09 9.39 -4.15
C ALA A 178 -13.92 9.33 -2.85
N ALA A 179 -13.32 8.81 -1.78
CA ALA A 179 -13.94 8.76 -0.46
C ALA A 179 -13.91 10.13 0.21
N ASP A 180 -15.06 10.82 0.27
CA ASP A 180 -15.25 12.12 0.91
C ASP A 180 -15.74 11.91 2.35
N PHE A 181 -14.80 11.91 3.30
CA PHE A 181 -15.07 11.64 4.71
C PHE A 181 -15.87 12.77 5.37
N ALA A 182 -15.55 14.03 5.04
CA ALA A 182 -16.23 15.22 5.52
C ALA A 182 -17.66 15.31 4.94
N GLY A 183 -17.77 15.23 3.60
CA GLY A 183 -19.02 15.23 2.84
C GLY A 183 -19.82 13.91 2.92
N ARG A 184 -19.34 12.93 3.68
CA ARG A 184 -19.99 11.65 4.02
C ARG A 184 -20.46 10.86 2.79
N ARG A 185 -19.72 10.85 1.69
CA ARG A 185 -20.09 10.11 0.46
C ARG A 185 -18.86 9.62 -0.31
N VAL A 186 -19.05 8.69 -1.24
CA VAL A 186 -18.04 8.44 -2.28
C VAL A 186 -18.51 9.17 -3.53
N ARG A 187 -17.68 10.10 -4.00
CA ARG A 187 -17.88 10.80 -5.26
C ARG A 187 -17.32 9.95 -6.39
N VAL A 188 -17.86 10.14 -7.59
CA VAL A 188 -17.39 9.44 -8.79
C VAL A 188 -17.14 10.50 -9.85
N PHE A 189 -15.98 10.44 -10.49
CA PHE A 189 -15.61 11.34 -11.58
C PHE A 189 -15.40 10.53 -12.85
N ASP A 190 -15.79 11.08 -13.99
CA ASP A 190 -15.45 10.50 -15.31
C ASP A 190 -13.99 10.78 -15.69
N ARG A 191 -13.55 10.18 -16.80
CA ARG A 191 -12.22 10.38 -17.41
C ARG A 191 -11.86 11.82 -17.77
N PHE A 192 -12.79 12.76 -17.66
CA PHE A 192 -12.61 14.21 -17.89
C PHE A 192 -12.72 15.01 -16.58
N PHE A 193 -12.60 14.35 -15.42
CA PHE A 193 -12.72 14.94 -14.08
C PHE A 193 -14.10 15.53 -13.73
N ARG A 194 -15.17 15.17 -14.45
CA ARG A 194 -16.54 15.66 -14.18
C ARG A 194 -17.20 14.80 -13.11
N GLU A 195 -17.74 15.39 -12.03
CA GLU A 195 -18.46 14.63 -10.99
C GLU A 195 -19.75 14.04 -11.58
N LEU A 196 -19.88 12.72 -11.55
CA LEU A 196 -21.06 12.00 -12.02
C LEU A 196 -22.21 12.11 -10.99
N PRO A 197 -23.42 12.52 -11.41
CA PRO A 197 -24.54 12.73 -10.50
C PRO A 197 -24.87 11.53 -9.61
N GLY A 198 -25.18 11.79 -8.34
CA GLY A 198 -25.62 10.80 -7.36
C GLY A 198 -24.51 9.99 -6.68
N GLY A 199 -23.28 10.01 -7.21
CA GLY A 199 -22.12 9.33 -6.63
C GLY A 199 -22.33 7.83 -6.40
N LEU A 200 -21.58 7.24 -5.47
CA LEU A 200 -21.77 5.85 -5.06
C LEU A 200 -22.90 5.74 -4.02
N ARG A 201 -24.01 5.10 -4.42
CA ARG A 201 -25.20 4.95 -3.55
C ARG A 201 -25.09 3.72 -2.67
N THR A 202 -25.24 3.90 -1.35
CA THR A 202 -25.37 2.81 -0.37
C THR A 202 -26.78 2.77 0.22
N PRO A 203 -27.60 1.73 -0.04
CA PRO A 203 -28.99 1.68 0.40
C PRO A 203 -29.16 1.78 1.94
N SER A 204 -28.21 1.25 2.70
CA SER A 204 -28.27 1.16 4.16
C SER A 204 -26.99 1.71 4.82
N ARG A 205 -26.67 2.98 4.56
CA ARG A 205 -25.52 3.65 5.18
C ARG A 205 -25.69 3.72 6.70
N PRO A 206 -24.76 3.22 7.52
CA PRO A 206 -24.85 3.30 8.97
C PRO A 206 -24.80 4.76 9.44
N ARG A 207 -25.77 5.17 10.27
CA ARG A 207 -25.75 6.52 10.88
C ARG A 207 -24.49 6.68 11.74
N GLY A 208 -23.85 7.84 11.65
CA GLY A 208 -22.59 8.12 12.38
C GLY A 208 -21.31 7.62 11.71
N TYR A 209 -21.37 7.06 10.49
CA TYR A 209 -20.21 6.60 9.73
C TYR A 209 -20.00 7.41 8.45
N ALA A 210 -18.75 7.45 7.97
CA ALA A 210 -18.38 8.07 6.69
C ALA A 210 -17.39 7.18 5.91
N PRO A 211 -17.37 7.25 4.56
CA PRO A 211 -16.41 6.51 3.74
C PRO A 211 -14.98 6.94 4.07
N PHE A 212 -14.18 6.03 4.63
CA PHE A 212 -12.82 6.31 5.08
C PHE A 212 -11.79 5.94 4.02
N ASN A 213 -12.08 4.94 3.18
CA ASN A 213 -11.33 4.66 1.97
C ASN A 213 -12.26 4.02 0.91
N VAL A 214 -11.81 4.04 -0.35
CA VAL A 214 -12.37 3.25 -1.45
C VAL A 214 -11.21 2.61 -2.21
N ALA A 215 -11.29 1.30 -2.49
CA ALA A 215 -10.22 0.55 -3.15
C ALA A 215 -10.79 -0.52 -4.10
N VAL A 216 -10.05 -0.85 -5.16
CA VAL A 216 -10.31 -2.07 -5.97
C VAL A 216 -9.56 -3.24 -5.34
N ALA A 217 -10.26 -4.35 -5.08
CA ALA A 217 -9.62 -5.61 -4.69
C ALA A 217 -10.21 -6.77 -5.50
N GLY A 218 -9.37 -7.42 -6.30
CA GLY A 218 -9.82 -8.41 -7.29
C GLY A 218 -10.81 -7.79 -8.29
N ARG A 219 -12.04 -8.31 -8.32
CA ARG A 219 -13.11 -7.92 -9.28
C ARG A 219 -14.19 -7.03 -8.66
N SER A 220 -13.90 -6.32 -7.58
CA SER A 220 -14.89 -5.49 -6.88
C SER A 220 -14.27 -4.23 -6.30
N LEU A 221 -15.09 -3.19 -6.19
CA LEU A 221 -14.80 -2.03 -5.37
C LEU A 221 -15.23 -2.33 -3.93
N TYR A 222 -14.42 -1.91 -2.97
CA TYR A 222 -14.72 -1.95 -1.55
C TYR A 222 -14.65 -0.54 -0.99
N VAL A 223 -15.64 -0.17 -0.18
CA VAL A 223 -15.63 1.09 0.57
C VAL A 223 -15.59 0.75 2.05
N THR A 224 -14.55 1.21 2.72
CA THR A 224 -14.50 1.13 4.18
C THR A 224 -15.19 2.33 4.80
N TYR A 225 -15.77 2.12 5.97
CA TYR A 225 -16.45 3.16 6.73
C TYR A 225 -15.90 3.16 8.15
N ALA A 226 -15.45 4.33 8.61
CA ALA A 226 -15.09 4.55 10.01
C ALA A 226 -16.18 5.35 10.72
N ALA A 227 -16.35 5.13 12.02
CA ALA A 227 -17.24 5.92 12.85
C ALA A 227 -16.68 7.35 12.96
N ARG A 228 -17.54 8.36 13.01
CA ARG A 228 -17.13 9.76 13.19
C ARG A 228 -17.50 10.28 14.57
N ARG A 229 -16.68 11.19 15.10
CA ARG A 229 -17.05 11.99 16.27
C ARG A 229 -18.20 12.94 15.88
N PRO A 230 -19.30 13.04 16.66
CA PRO A 230 -20.28 14.10 16.46
C PRO A 230 -19.59 15.47 16.45
N GLY A 231 -19.82 16.26 15.40
CA GLY A 231 -19.16 17.56 15.20
C GLY A 231 -17.68 17.54 14.79
N GLY A 232 -17.01 16.38 14.79
CA GLY A 232 -15.57 16.27 14.48
C GLY A 232 -15.27 15.88 13.03
N ALA A 233 -14.06 16.23 12.57
CA ALA A 233 -13.52 15.80 11.28
C ALA A 233 -12.95 14.38 11.30
N ASP A 234 -12.62 13.85 12.49
CA ASP A 234 -11.77 12.66 12.64
C ASP A 234 -12.55 11.33 12.74
N ALA A 235 -11.85 10.25 12.41
CA ALA A 235 -12.30 8.88 12.61
C ALA A 235 -12.17 8.47 14.09
N LEU A 236 -13.22 7.86 14.64
CA LEU A 236 -13.19 7.24 15.97
C LEU A 236 -12.63 5.82 15.88
N THR A 237 -11.42 5.65 16.39
CA THR A 237 -10.84 4.32 16.66
C THR A 237 -11.58 3.62 17.81
N GLY A 238 -11.44 2.30 17.88
CA GLY A 238 -12.10 1.39 18.81
C GLY A 238 -12.63 0.14 18.09
N ARG A 239 -12.48 -1.03 18.72
CA ARG A 239 -12.96 -2.31 18.19
C ARG A 239 -14.47 -2.26 17.92
N GLY A 240 -14.87 -2.69 16.73
CA GLY A 240 -16.26 -2.69 16.27
C GLY A 240 -16.70 -1.39 15.59
N ARG A 241 -15.86 -0.35 15.54
CA ARG A 241 -16.15 0.94 14.89
C ARG A 241 -15.75 0.94 13.42
N GLY A 242 -16.33 0.02 12.65
CA GLY A 242 -16.10 -0.03 11.21
C GLY A 242 -17.09 -0.90 10.44
N HIS A 243 -17.25 -0.57 9.16
CA HIS A 243 -17.97 -1.40 8.19
C HIS A 243 -17.21 -1.44 6.87
N VAL A 244 -17.50 -2.43 6.03
CA VAL A 244 -17.04 -2.49 4.64
C VAL A 244 -18.22 -2.84 3.76
N ASP A 245 -18.48 -2.05 2.71
CA ASP A 245 -19.45 -2.36 1.64
C ASP A 245 -18.71 -2.82 0.39
N GLN A 246 -19.31 -3.75 -0.36
CA GLN A 246 -18.80 -4.24 -1.66
C GLN A 246 -19.69 -3.75 -2.79
N PHE A 247 -19.07 -3.38 -3.91
CA PHE A 247 -19.71 -2.88 -5.13
C PHE A 247 -19.09 -3.55 -6.36
N THR A 248 -19.84 -3.54 -7.45
CA THR A 248 -19.30 -3.78 -8.79
C THR A 248 -18.42 -2.60 -9.23
N LEU A 249 -17.57 -2.80 -10.24
CA LEU A 249 -16.61 -1.78 -10.71
C LEU A 249 -17.29 -0.54 -11.36
N ASP A 250 -18.52 -0.68 -11.83
CA ASP A 250 -19.41 0.40 -12.31
C ASP A 250 -20.11 1.18 -11.19
N GLY A 251 -20.04 0.69 -9.95
CA GLY A 251 -20.52 1.37 -8.74
C GLY A 251 -21.84 0.86 -8.17
N ARG A 252 -22.40 -0.24 -8.67
CA ARG A 252 -23.62 -0.83 -8.10
C ARG A 252 -23.30 -1.54 -6.79
N HIS A 253 -24.01 -1.20 -5.72
CA HIS A 253 -23.89 -1.88 -4.42
C HIS A 253 -24.24 -3.37 -4.54
N VAL A 254 -23.37 -4.23 -4.04
CA VAL A 254 -23.54 -5.68 -3.99
C VAL A 254 -24.05 -6.11 -2.61
N ARG A 255 -23.32 -5.77 -1.54
CA ARG A 255 -23.70 -6.09 -0.16
C ARG A 255 -22.89 -5.29 0.86
N ARG A 256 -23.41 -5.25 2.10
CA ARG A 256 -22.58 -5.09 3.30
C ARG A 256 -21.63 -6.28 3.38
N PHE A 257 -20.33 -6.05 3.19
CA PHE A 257 -19.31 -7.10 3.20
C PHE A 257 -18.91 -7.50 4.61
N ALA A 258 -18.68 -6.53 5.50
CA ALA A 258 -18.35 -6.77 6.90
C ALA A 258 -18.90 -5.65 7.81
N THR A 259 -19.17 -5.96 9.08
CA THR A 259 -19.69 -5.01 10.08
C THR A 259 -19.11 -5.29 11.45
N GLY A 260 -18.59 -4.25 12.09
CA GLY A 260 -18.08 -4.28 13.46
C GLY A 260 -17.08 -5.40 13.70
N GLY A 261 -17.22 -6.10 14.83
CA GLY A 261 -16.40 -7.25 15.17
C GLY A 261 -14.91 -6.89 15.33
N VAL A 262 -14.09 -7.27 14.36
CA VAL A 262 -12.65 -6.96 14.32
C VAL A 262 -12.32 -5.61 13.68
N LEU A 263 -13.29 -4.97 13.01
CA LEU A 263 -13.06 -3.70 12.31
C LEU A 263 -12.85 -2.54 13.30
N ASN A 264 -11.81 -1.75 13.09
CA ASN A 264 -11.42 -0.63 13.94
C ASN A 264 -10.84 0.50 13.07
N ALA A 265 -11.68 1.48 12.70
CA ALA A 265 -11.37 2.49 11.69
C ALA A 265 -10.68 1.87 10.44
N PRO A 266 -11.33 0.92 9.74
CA PRO A 266 -10.71 0.21 8.63
C PRO A 266 -10.41 1.16 7.47
N TRP A 267 -9.19 1.15 6.95
CA TRP A 267 -8.78 1.99 5.81
C TRP A 267 -8.30 1.14 4.63
N ALA A 268 -7.19 0.40 4.78
CA ALA A 268 -6.70 -0.42 3.68
C ALA A 268 -7.64 -1.58 3.36
N VAL A 269 -7.87 -1.81 2.06
CA VAL A 269 -8.48 -3.02 1.54
C VAL A 269 -7.71 -3.47 0.31
N THR A 270 -7.30 -4.73 0.30
CA THR A 270 -6.63 -5.36 -0.84
C THR A 270 -6.96 -6.85 -0.89
N MET A 271 -6.68 -7.50 -2.02
CA MET A 271 -6.67 -8.95 -2.10
C MET A 271 -5.33 -9.48 -1.56
N ALA A 272 -5.36 -10.57 -0.80
CA ALA A 272 -4.15 -11.28 -0.43
C ALA A 272 -3.53 -11.93 -1.70
N PRO A 273 -2.22 -11.77 -1.94
CA PRO A 273 -1.58 -12.27 -3.15
C PRO A 273 -1.74 -13.80 -3.35
N PRO A 274 -1.51 -14.29 -4.57
CA PRO A 274 -1.15 -15.70 -4.78
C PRO A 274 0.04 -16.08 -3.89
N GLY A 275 0.05 -17.30 -3.35
CA GLY A 275 1.14 -17.76 -2.48
C GLY A 275 1.15 -17.20 -1.06
N PHE A 276 0.19 -16.35 -0.67
CA PHE A 276 0.05 -15.80 0.71
C PHE A 276 -0.46 -16.84 1.75
N GLY A 277 -0.11 -18.11 1.54
CA GLY A 277 -0.47 -19.27 2.35
C GLY A 277 -1.98 -19.45 2.52
N THR A 278 -2.39 -19.81 3.73
CA THR A 278 -3.79 -20.01 4.16
C THR A 278 -4.71 -18.79 3.98
N TYR A 279 -4.15 -17.61 3.69
CA TYR A 279 -4.91 -16.40 3.41
C TYR A 279 -4.93 -15.98 1.93
N ALA A 280 -4.26 -16.71 1.02
CA ALA A 280 -4.23 -16.35 -0.41
C ALA A 280 -5.65 -16.17 -0.99
N GLY A 281 -5.85 -15.09 -1.76
CA GLY A 281 -7.16 -14.73 -2.34
C GLY A 281 -8.23 -14.23 -1.35
N THR A 282 -7.94 -14.13 -0.05
CA THR A 282 -8.84 -13.44 0.91
C THR A 282 -8.82 -11.92 0.69
N ILE A 283 -9.86 -11.23 1.15
CA ILE A 283 -9.83 -9.77 1.28
C ILE A 283 -9.16 -9.42 2.60
N LEU A 284 -8.04 -8.71 2.52
CA LEU A 284 -7.34 -8.17 3.67
C LEU A 284 -7.83 -6.77 3.96
N VAL A 285 -8.17 -6.50 5.23
CA VAL A 285 -8.57 -5.18 5.73
C VAL A 285 -7.57 -4.73 6.78
N GLY A 286 -6.87 -3.63 6.52
CA GLY A 286 -6.00 -2.95 7.48
C GLY A 286 -6.81 -2.02 8.38
N ASN A 287 -6.59 -2.12 9.69
CA ASN A 287 -7.31 -1.35 10.70
C ASN A 287 -6.38 -0.28 11.26
N PHE A 288 -6.63 0.99 10.91
CA PHE A 288 -5.80 2.10 11.38
C PHE A 288 -5.76 2.15 12.92
N GLY A 289 -6.90 1.93 13.58
CA GLY A 289 -7.04 2.12 15.02
C GLY A 289 -6.49 1.03 15.93
N ASP A 290 -5.95 -0.08 15.42
CA ASP A 290 -5.13 -1.03 16.20
C ASP A 290 -3.95 -1.66 15.41
N GLY A 291 -3.72 -1.20 14.19
CA GLY A 291 -2.66 -1.66 13.31
C GLY A 291 -2.84 -3.08 12.74
N ARG A 292 -3.94 -3.76 13.04
CA ARG A 292 -4.10 -5.18 12.68
C ARG A 292 -4.66 -5.36 11.28
N ILE A 293 -4.21 -6.43 10.64
CA ILE A 293 -4.69 -6.86 9.33
C ILE A 293 -5.60 -8.06 9.51
N SER A 294 -6.86 -7.91 9.10
CA SER A 294 -7.91 -8.92 9.22
C SER A 294 -8.25 -9.49 7.85
N ALA A 295 -8.22 -10.81 7.72
CA ALA A 295 -8.54 -11.54 6.50
C ALA A 295 -10.02 -11.96 6.50
N PHE A 296 -10.68 -11.78 5.34
CA PHE A 296 -12.09 -12.08 5.12
C PHE A 296 -12.29 -12.91 3.86
N ASP A 297 -13.25 -13.82 3.92
CA ASP A 297 -13.68 -14.61 2.78
C ASP A 297 -14.31 -13.73 1.69
N PRO A 298 -13.82 -13.74 0.44
CA PRO A 298 -14.30 -12.82 -0.61
C PRO A 298 -15.74 -13.12 -1.05
N ARG A 299 -16.22 -14.37 -0.89
CA ARG A 299 -17.55 -14.78 -1.32
C ARG A 299 -18.62 -14.47 -0.27
N THR A 300 -18.28 -14.62 1.01
CA THR A 300 -19.23 -14.57 2.14
C THR A 300 -19.03 -13.39 3.09
N GLY A 301 -17.89 -12.69 3.05
CA GLY A 301 -17.55 -11.64 4.02
C GLY A 301 -17.23 -12.16 5.43
N ARG A 302 -17.16 -13.48 5.63
CA ARG A 302 -16.84 -14.08 6.94
C ARG A 302 -15.36 -13.87 7.29
N TYR A 303 -15.09 -13.43 8.51
CA TYR A 303 -13.74 -13.31 9.05
C TYR A 303 -13.04 -14.68 9.08
N ARG A 304 -11.82 -14.75 8.54
CA ARG A 304 -10.99 -15.96 8.45
C ARG A 304 -9.82 -15.97 9.43
N GLY A 305 -9.42 -14.82 9.95
CA GLY A 305 -8.32 -14.69 10.90
C GLY A 305 -7.60 -13.35 10.77
N THR A 306 -6.55 -13.16 11.56
CA THR A 306 -5.66 -12.00 11.48
C THR A 306 -4.26 -12.48 11.11
N LEU A 307 -3.50 -11.65 10.40
CA LEU A 307 -2.11 -11.99 10.05
C LEU A 307 -1.30 -12.08 11.35
N ARG A 308 -0.52 -13.15 11.48
CA ARG A 308 0.28 -13.43 12.69
C ARG A 308 1.75 -13.50 12.35
N HIS A 309 2.56 -12.86 13.17
CA HIS A 309 4.02 -12.97 13.13
C HIS A 309 4.45 -14.41 13.46
N LEU A 310 5.69 -14.79 13.12
CA LEU A 310 6.32 -16.06 13.51
C LEU A 310 6.09 -16.45 14.98
N THR A 311 6.16 -15.48 15.89
CA THR A 311 5.92 -15.64 17.33
C THR A 311 4.44 -15.89 17.72
N GLY A 312 3.55 -16.09 16.74
CA GLY A 312 2.12 -16.33 16.93
C GLY A 312 1.29 -15.09 17.32
N ARG A 313 1.92 -13.98 17.71
CA ARG A 313 1.24 -12.70 17.97
C ARG A 313 0.64 -12.12 16.68
N PRO A 314 -0.51 -11.43 16.74
CA PRO A 314 -1.00 -10.66 15.59
C PRO A 314 0.05 -9.65 15.12
N ILE A 315 0.17 -9.45 13.81
CA ILE A 315 0.86 -8.28 13.28
C ILE A 315 0.00 -7.05 13.63
N ALA A 316 0.63 -6.06 14.22
CA ALA A 316 0.03 -4.78 14.56
C ALA A 316 1.05 -3.67 14.22
N ILE A 317 0.70 -2.85 13.23
CA ILE A 317 1.54 -1.75 12.74
C ILE A 317 0.84 -0.45 13.14
N GLU A 318 1.42 0.28 14.09
CA GLU A 318 0.89 1.56 14.54
C GLU A 318 0.62 2.50 13.35
N GLY A 319 -0.54 3.16 13.32
CA GLY A 319 -0.89 4.10 12.25
C GLY A 319 -1.01 3.46 10.86
N LEU A 320 -1.34 2.17 10.76
CA LEU A 320 -1.48 1.47 9.48
C LEU A 320 -2.53 2.12 8.57
N TRP A 321 -2.05 2.78 7.52
CA TRP A 321 -2.86 3.32 6.44
C TRP A 321 -2.92 2.30 5.30
N GLY A 322 -1.93 2.31 4.39
CA GLY A 322 -1.96 1.56 3.14
C GLY A 322 -1.58 0.09 3.26
N LEU A 323 -2.20 -0.73 2.41
CA LEU A 323 -1.77 -2.08 2.06
C LEU A 323 -1.86 -2.25 0.54
N GLN A 324 -0.83 -2.79 -0.09
CA GLN A 324 -0.76 -2.96 -1.55
C GLN A 324 -0.11 -4.30 -1.90
N ASP A 325 -0.79 -5.13 -2.69
CA ASP A 325 -0.24 -6.36 -3.27
C ASP A 325 0.92 -5.99 -4.22
N ASP A 326 2.04 -6.71 -4.13
CA ASP A 326 3.19 -6.53 -5.02
C ASP A 326 3.12 -7.35 -6.32
N GLY A 327 2.16 -8.29 -6.42
CA GLY A 327 2.03 -9.22 -7.53
C GLY A 327 3.05 -10.38 -7.54
N ALA A 328 3.96 -10.41 -6.57
CA ALA A 328 5.05 -11.38 -6.43
C ALA A 328 4.96 -12.25 -5.16
N GLY A 329 3.95 -12.02 -4.30
CA GLY A 329 3.66 -12.84 -3.12
C GLY A 329 3.91 -12.15 -1.78
N ALA A 330 4.20 -10.85 -1.77
CA ALA A 330 4.30 -10.04 -0.56
C ALA A 330 3.30 -8.88 -0.58
N LEU A 331 3.15 -8.25 0.59
CA LEU A 331 2.23 -7.16 0.80
C LEU A 331 2.98 -5.95 1.32
N TRP A 332 3.00 -4.88 0.54
CA TRP A 332 3.50 -3.58 0.99
C TRP A 332 2.54 -2.98 2.02
N PHE A 333 3.09 -2.30 3.02
CA PHE A 333 2.34 -1.48 3.96
C PHE A 333 2.91 -0.06 4.03
N ALA A 334 2.03 0.89 4.35
CA ALA A 334 2.37 2.27 4.69
C ALA A 334 1.70 2.65 6.01
N ALA A 335 2.45 3.31 6.89
CA ALA A 335 1.98 3.65 8.22
C ALA A 335 2.53 4.99 8.73
N GLY A 336 1.63 5.80 9.32
CA GLY A 336 1.96 7.03 10.05
C GLY A 336 2.26 6.71 11.51
N ILE A 337 3.52 6.39 11.81
CA ILE A 337 3.96 6.00 13.16
C ILE A 337 4.21 7.21 14.06
N GLU A 338 4.20 6.98 15.38
CA GLU A 338 4.39 7.97 16.43
C GLU A 338 3.35 9.09 16.35
N ASP A 339 2.07 8.70 16.50
CA ASP A 339 0.89 9.55 16.30
C ASP A 339 0.95 10.33 14.96
N GLU A 340 1.27 9.62 13.88
CA GLU A 340 1.35 10.19 12.52
C GLU A 340 2.42 11.28 12.30
N ARG A 341 3.36 11.47 13.24
CA ARG A 341 4.47 12.43 13.07
C ARG A 341 5.59 11.90 12.17
N HIS A 342 5.70 10.58 12.05
CA HIS A 342 6.76 9.88 11.33
C HIS A 342 6.17 8.83 10.40
N GLY A 343 7.00 8.19 9.57
CA GLY A 343 6.54 7.23 8.58
C GLY A 343 7.31 5.92 8.55
N LEU A 344 6.59 4.88 8.15
CA LEU A 344 7.13 3.54 7.95
C LEU A 344 6.52 2.89 6.71
N VAL A 345 7.38 2.44 5.80
CA VAL A 345 7.00 1.60 4.66
C VAL A 345 7.81 0.32 4.69
N GLY A 346 7.16 -0.80 4.37
CA GLY A 346 7.81 -2.10 4.39
C GLY A 346 6.97 -3.19 3.76
N LEU A 347 7.42 -4.43 3.93
CA LEU A 347 6.77 -5.63 3.42
C LEU A 347 6.27 -6.54 4.53
N ILE A 348 5.18 -7.23 4.25
CA ILE A 348 4.70 -8.41 4.98
C ILE A 348 4.68 -9.57 4.01
N ARG A 349 5.41 -10.64 4.32
CA ARG A 349 5.49 -11.85 3.48
C ARG A 349 5.33 -13.13 4.30
N PRO A 350 4.83 -14.23 3.72
CA PRO A 350 4.82 -15.53 4.39
C PRO A 350 6.22 -15.90 4.88
N ALA A 351 6.33 -16.34 6.13
CA ALA A 351 7.61 -16.71 6.74
C ALA A 351 8.14 -18.05 6.21
N HIS A 352 7.22 -18.94 5.84
CA HIS A 352 7.48 -20.17 5.11
C HIS A 352 6.49 -20.21 3.93
N GLY A 353 6.91 -19.68 2.79
CA GLY A 353 6.26 -19.95 1.51
C GLY A 353 6.88 -21.20 0.86
N PRO A 354 6.17 -21.91 -0.03
CA PRO A 354 6.82 -22.89 -0.88
C PRO A 354 7.90 -22.18 -1.71
N VAL A 355 9.16 -22.58 -1.54
CA VAL A 355 10.21 -22.23 -2.49
C VAL A 355 9.81 -22.89 -3.80
N ARG A 356 9.24 -22.12 -4.72
CA ARG A 356 9.01 -22.60 -6.07
C ARG A 356 10.39 -22.69 -6.72
N PRO A 357 10.89 -23.88 -7.10
CA PRO A 357 12.06 -23.93 -7.95
C PRO A 357 11.75 -23.11 -9.19
N VAL A 358 12.65 -22.21 -9.58
CA VAL A 358 12.62 -21.68 -10.95
C VAL A 358 12.64 -22.90 -11.86
N PRO A 359 11.69 -23.07 -12.79
CA PRO A 359 11.81 -24.10 -13.79
C PRO A 359 13.01 -23.72 -14.66
N VAL A 360 14.17 -24.27 -14.34
CA VAL A 360 15.21 -24.51 -15.33
C VAL A 360 14.60 -25.47 -16.33
N THR A 361 13.98 -24.92 -17.37
CA THR A 361 13.62 -25.67 -18.57
C THR A 361 14.90 -26.34 -19.05
N PRO A 362 15.01 -27.67 -19.03
CA PRO A 362 16.12 -28.31 -19.72
C PRO A 362 16.00 -27.88 -21.18
N GLY A 363 17.05 -27.25 -21.72
CA GLY A 363 17.10 -26.95 -23.15
C GLY A 363 16.83 -28.23 -23.94
N PRO A 364 16.13 -28.17 -25.08
CA PRO A 364 15.80 -29.37 -25.84
C PRO A 364 17.09 -30.16 -26.12
N GLY A 365 17.13 -31.38 -25.60
CA GLY A 365 18.29 -32.25 -25.75
C GLY A 365 18.62 -32.43 -27.22
N ALA A 366 19.92 -32.39 -27.55
CA ALA A 366 20.38 -32.62 -28.91
C ALA A 366 19.81 -33.93 -29.46
N PRO A 367 19.19 -33.95 -30.65
CA PRO A 367 18.76 -35.19 -31.28
C PRO A 367 19.95 -36.14 -31.43
N GLY A 368 19.75 -37.41 -31.07
CA GLY A 368 20.79 -38.43 -31.15
C GLY A 368 21.31 -38.59 -32.59
N GLY A 369 22.63 -38.76 -32.73
CA GLY A 369 23.26 -38.98 -34.02
C GLY A 369 22.79 -40.29 -34.67
N PRO A 370 22.47 -40.31 -35.98
CA PRO A 370 22.21 -41.55 -36.71
C PRO A 370 23.48 -42.39 -36.83
N GLY A 371 23.33 -43.71 -36.73
CA GLY A 371 24.44 -44.66 -36.86
C GLY A 371 24.99 -44.77 -38.29
N THR A 372 26.26 -45.13 -38.38
CA THR A 372 27.01 -45.34 -39.64
C THR A 372 26.65 -46.65 -40.35
N PRO A 373 26.40 -46.64 -41.66
CA PRO A 373 26.56 -47.79 -42.55
C PRO A 373 27.93 -47.76 -43.27
N PRO A 374 28.44 -48.90 -43.79
CA PRO A 374 29.83 -49.01 -44.30
C PRO A 374 30.00 -48.88 -45.83
N GLY A 375 31.15 -48.35 -46.28
CA GLY A 375 31.94 -49.01 -47.34
C GLY A 375 32.04 -48.48 -48.80
N GLY A 376 32.52 -47.23 -49.03
CA GLY A 376 33.30 -46.76 -50.22
C GLY A 376 32.85 -47.07 -51.68
N PRO A 377 33.70 -46.84 -52.73
CA PRO A 377 34.80 -45.87 -52.88
C PRO A 377 34.68 -44.97 -54.16
N GLY A 378 35.38 -43.82 -54.23
CA GLY A 378 35.46 -42.98 -55.46
C GLY A 378 36.17 -41.61 -55.28
N THR A 379 36.81 -41.08 -56.33
CA THR A 379 37.77 -39.92 -56.33
C THR A 379 37.24 -38.69 -57.15
N PRO A 380 38.03 -37.68 -57.61
CA PRO A 380 38.63 -36.57 -56.83
C PRO A 380 38.48 -35.12 -57.42
N GLY A 381 38.46 -34.07 -56.57
CA GLY A 381 38.85 -32.65 -56.86
C GLY A 381 38.06 -31.86 -57.94
N PRO A 382 38.41 -30.58 -58.25
CA PRO A 382 39.29 -29.59 -57.57
C PRO A 382 38.46 -28.61 -56.69
N GLY A 383 38.76 -27.32 -56.38
CA GLY A 383 39.84 -26.36 -56.70
C GLY A 383 39.70 -25.01 -55.92
N GLY A 384 40.51 -23.97 -56.23
CA GLY A 384 40.42 -22.58 -55.68
C GLY A 384 40.33 -21.50 -56.81
N PRO A 385 40.60 -20.19 -56.60
CA PRO A 385 41.11 -19.44 -55.41
C PRO A 385 40.03 -18.44 -54.83
N GLY A 386 40.25 -17.33 -54.10
CA GLY A 386 41.46 -16.57 -53.71
C GLY A 386 41.21 -15.37 -52.73
N MET A 387 42.16 -14.42 -52.67
CA MET A 387 42.24 -13.14 -51.89
C MET A 387 42.74 -12.00 -52.85
N PRO A 388 42.99 -10.70 -52.49
CA PRO A 388 43.04 -10.00 -51.18
C PRO A 388 42.42 -8.56 -51.14
N GLY A 389 42.62 -7.79 -50.04
CA GLY A 389 42.74 -6.31 -50.11
C GLY A 389 42.28 -5.47 -48.89
N GLU A 390 43.21 -5.00 -48.08
CA GLU A 390 43.10 -3.86 -47.12
C GLU A 390 44.03 -2.73 -47.63
N PRO A 391 43.84 -1.41 -47.31
CA PRO A 391 44.59 -0.82 -46.16
C PRO A 391 44.06 0.52 -45.54
N GLY A 392 44.56 0.88 -44.34
CA GLY A 392 45.14 2.24 -44.10
C GLY A 392 44.56 3.19 -43.01
N GLU A 393 45.28 3.37 -41.90
CA GLU A 393 45.25 4.58 -41.02
C GLU A 393 46.18 5.71 -41.56
N PRO A 394 46.17 6.95 -41.00
CA PRO A 394 47.26 7.30 -40.04
C PRO A 394 47.00 8.44 -39.00
N GLY A 395 47.62 8.31 -37.80
CA GLY A 395 48.62 9.28 -37.29
C GLY A 395 48.25 10.55 -36.47
N GLU A 396 48.74 10.61 -35.21
CA GLU A 396 48.90 11.78 -34.30
C GLU A 396 50.09 12.71 -34.68
N PRO A 397 50.28 13.98 -34.19
CA PRO A 397 50.76 14.26 -32.79
C PRO A 397 50.55 15.70 -32.18
N GLY A 398 50.89 15.92 -30.87
CA GLY A 398 51.45 17.21 -30.38
C GLY A 398 51.05 17.80 -28.99
N MET A 399 52.04 18.02 -28.10
CA MET A 399 52.07 18.90 -26.89
C MET A 399 52.94 20.17 -27.20
N PRO A 400 53.16 21.23 -26.35
CA PRO A 400 53.02 21.34 -24.87
C PRO A 400 52.60 22.71 -24.24
N GLY A 401 52.41 22.73 -22.90
CA GLY A 401 52.96 23.76 -21.98
C GLY A 401 52.24 25.12 -21.76
N GLY A 402 51.96 25.48 -20.50
CA GLY A 402 51.55 26.85 -20.10
C GLY A 402 51.15 26.98 -18.63
N SER A 403 51.66 28.00 -17.91
CA SER A 403 51.56 28.14 -16.45
C SER A 403 50.66 29.30 -15.98
N ARG A 404 50.06 29.18 -14.77
CA ARG A 404 49.97 30.21 -13.68
C ARG A 404 48.78 30.03 -12.71
N THR A 405 49.10 29.78 -11.44
CA THR A 405 48.43 30.34 -10.25
C THR A 405 49.31 31.47 -9.68
N PRO A 406 48.92 32.25 -8.64
CA PRO A 406 47.67 32.27 -7.86
C PRO A 406 47.00 33.67 -7.76
N VAL A 407 45.78 33.75 -7.19
CA VAL A 407 45.24 35.02 -6.62
C VAL A 407 44.55 34.79 -5.26
N ARG A 408 45.14 35.38 -4.23
CA ARG A 408 44.56 35.87 -2.94
C ARG A 408 45.45 37.04 -2.54
N PRO A 409 44.91 38.18 -2.04
CA PRO A 409 44.30 38.29 -0.71
C PRO A 409 42.96 39.09 -0.75
N GLY A 410 42.23 39.40 0.33
CA GLY A 410 42.35 39.08 1.76
C GLY A 410 41.13 39.63 2.54
N THR A 411 40.85 39.11 3.74
CA THR A 411 39.83 39.59 4.69
C THR A 411 40.40 40.74 5.56
N PRO A 412 39.61 41.61 6.26
CA PRO A 412 38.71 41.18 7.35
C PRO A 412 37.43 42.00 7.64
N GLY A 413 36.50 41.38 8.37
CA GLY A 413 35.82 42.00 9.53
C GLY A 413 34.53 42.80 9.33
N ALA A 414 33.39 42.21 9.72
CA ALA A 414 32.26 42.92 10.36
C ALA A 414 31.33 41.92 11.08
N ASP A 415 31.25 41.99 12.41
CA ASP A 415 30.33 41.19 13.22
C ASP A 415 28.88 41.73 13.16
N LEU A 416 27.91 40.87 12.81
CA LEU A 416 26.49 41.12 13.10
C LEU A 416 25.74 39.86 13.58
N LYS A 417 25.97 39.56 14.86
CA LYS A 417 25.00 39.15 15.89
C LYS A 417 23.58 38.75 15.41
N ALA A 418 23.22 37.49 15.66
CA ALA A 418 21.85 36.98 15.46
C ALA A 418 20.83 37.54 16.48
N PRO A 419 19.55 37.72 16.09
CA PRO A 419 18.42 37.89 17.00
C PRO A 419 17.73 36.53 17.34
N PRO A 420 17.02 36.42 18.49
CA PRO A 420 16.61 35.14 19.06
C PRO A 420 15.22 34.64 18.60
N ALA A 421 14.94 33.38 18.94
CA ALA A 421 13.67 32.72 18.70
C ALA A 421 12.50 33.32 19.52
N GLY A 422 11.35 33.51 18.87
CA GLY A 422 10.06 33.79 19.50
C GLY A 422 9.11 32.61 19.28
N GLY A 423 8.67 31.95 20.35
CA GLY A 423 7.67 30.88 20.28
C GLY A 423 6.23 31.43 20.21
N PRO A 424 5.28 30.69 19.61
CA PRO A 424 3.87 31.11 19.59
C PRO A 424 3.22 30.97 20.97
N ALA A 425 2.55 32.03 21.42
CA ALA A 425 1.83 32.07 22.69
C ALA A 425 0.54 31.23 22.65
N ALA A 426 0.17 30.63 23.78
CA ALA A 426 -1.09 29.89 23.95
C ALA A 426 -2.28 30.84 24.15
N PRO A 427 -3.46 30.55 23.56
CA PRO A 427 -4.69 31.29 23.85
C PRO A 427 -5.30 30.85 25.19
N GLY A 428 -5.48 31.81 26.11
CA GLY A 428 -6.22 31.61 27.37
C GLY A 428 -7.74 31.52 27.17
N PRO A 429 -8.50 31.08 28.19
CA PRO A 429 -9.90 30.74 28.05
C PRO A 429 -10.82 31.97 27.95
N ILE A 430 -11.73 31.94 26.96
CA ILE A 430 -12.80 32.94 26.81
C ILE A 430 -13.84 32.71 27.92
N ARG A 431 -14.02 33.70 28.79
CA ARG A 431 -15.14 33.74 29.75
C ARG A 431 -16.44 34.06 29.02
N SER A 432 -17.44 33.19 29.14
CA SER A 432 -18.80 33.43 28.67
C SER A 432 -19.57 34.26 29.71
N THR A 433 -20.10 35.42 29.31
CA THR A 433 -21.16 36.12 30.05
C THR A 433 -22.53 35.59 29.62
N PRO A 434 -23.47 35.34 30.55
CA PRO A 434 -24.83 34.94 30.19
C PRO A 434 -25.69 36.16 29.82
N MET A 435 -26.36 36.11 28.67
CA MET A 435 -27.42 37.05 28.32
C MET A 435 -28.77 36.58 28.88
N THR A 436 -29.46 37.48 29.58
CA THR A 436 -30.85 37.31 30.04
C THR A 436 -31.83 37.58 28.89
N PRO A 437 -32.93 36.82 28.72
CA PRO A 437 -33.95 37.13 27.72
C PRO A 437 -34.89 38.24 28.21
N PRO A 438 -35.41 39.12 27.32
CA PRO A 438 -36.47 40.06 27.66
C PRO A 438 -37.83 39.37 27.77
N ALA A 439 -38.65 39.84 28.71
CA ALA A 439 -40.01 39.35 28.94
C ALA A 439 -41.04 40.02 28.02
N HIS A 440 -42.23 39.40 27.92
CA HIS A 440 -43.40 39.93 27.23
C HIS A 440 -43.80 41.35 27.67
N ARG A 441 -44.19 42.17 26.68
CA ARG A 441 -45.48 42.84 26.64
C ARG A 441 -45.94 43.00 25.18
#